data_AF-A0A554MU36-F1
#
_entry.id   AF-A0A554MU36-F1
#
_cell.length_a   1.000
_cell.length_b   1.000
_cell.length_c   1.000
_cell.angle_alpha   90.00
_cell.angle_beta   90.00
_cell.angle_gamma   90.00
#
_symmetry.space_group_name_H-M   'P 1'
#
loop_
_entity.id
_entity.type
_entity.pdbx_description
1 polymer ?
#
loop_
_entity_poly.entity_id
_entity_poly.type
_entity_poly.pdbx_seq_one_letter_code
_entity_poly.pdbx_strand_id
1 'polypeptide(L)'
;MVRVDDSGEITKCWLDTDEIGRLAEAAARTDWEREIAIQLMARCGLRASEVSYPGDAELRYSDDADGWLLEVRGKNTKGGDPTVRDAWMPEPVEANVRRFARERDRATGEAWVQASTSSVRRWVREAAAHVAEADPQADRWRQISSHDLRRSWATHHLVERQVDVRTMMAVGGWSDYSAIEPYLAEPTEARIGDAMRG
;
A
#
# COMPACT_ATOMS: atom_id res chain seq x y z
N MET A 1 -14.94 -5.37 -6.21
CA MET A 1 -15.04 -6.79 -5.77
C MET A 1 -13.64 -7.32 -5.66
N VAL A 2 -13.27 -7.85 -4.48
CA VAL A 2 -11.95 -8.42 -4.23
C VAL A 2 -11.73 -9.52 -5.24
N ARG A 3 -10.78 -9.32 -6.15
CA ARG A 3 -10.38 -10.34 -7.12
C ARG A 3 -9.45 -11.31 -6.42
N VAL A 4 -9.62 -12.59 -6.69
CA VAL A 4 -8.83 -13.68 -6.09
C VAL A 4 -8.29 -14.55 -7.21
N ASP A 5 -7.00 -14.88 -7.13
CA ASP A 5 -6.32 -15.90 -7.93
C ASP A 5 -5.72 -16.93 -6.96
N ASP A 6 -6.34 -18.10 -6.91
CA ASP A 6 -5.97 -19.25 -6.08
C ASP A 6 -5.34 -20.40 -6.90
N SER A 7 -4.98 -20.13 -8.16
CA SER A 7 -4.41 -21.13 -9.07
C SER A 7 -2.97 -21.53 -8.73
N GLY A 8 -2.27 -20.72 -7.92
CA GLY A 8 -0.88 -20.95 -7.50
C GLY A 8 -0.75 -21.42 -6.05
N GLU A 9 0.50 -21.64 -5.60
CA GLU A 9 0.80 -22.04 -4.21
C GLU A 9 0.38 -21.00 -3.16
N ILE A 10 0.34 -19.73 -3.56
CA ILE A 10 -0.06 -18.61 -2.70
C ILE A 10 -1.22 -17.91 -3.38
N THR A 11 -2.35 -17.86 -2.69
CA THR A 11 -3.50 -17.07 -3.13
C THR A 11 -3.13 -15.59 -3.21
N LYS A 12 -3.50 -14.96 -4.32
CA LYS A 12 -3.32 -13.52 -4.57
C LYS A 12 -4.67 -12.82 -4.54
N CYS A 13 -4.74 -11.71 -3.82
CA CYS A 13 -5.90 -10.84 -3.84
C CYS A 13 -5.57 -9.49 -4.50
N TRP A 14 -6.59 -8.87 -5.10
CA TRP A 14 -6.56 -7.47 -5.53
C TRP A 14 -7.79 -6.77 -5.00
N LEU A 15 -7.56 -5.63 -4.36
CA LEU A 15 -8.58 -4.75 -3.81
C LEU A 15 -8.68 -3.49 -4.68
N ASP A 16 -9.90 -3.05 -4.96
CA ASP A 16 -10.14 -1.73 -5.52
C ASP A 16 -10.00 -0.61 -4.46
N THR A 17 -10.18 0.65 -4.88
CA THR A 17 -10.01 1.81 -4.00
C THR A 17 -11.01 1.86 -2.86
N ASP A 18 -12.22 1.34 -3.06
CA ASP A 18 -13.31 1.34 -2.09
C ASP A 18 -13.08 0.22 -1.06
N GLU A 19 -12.63 -0.94 -1.52
CA GLU A 19 -12.24 -2.07 -0.68
C GLU A 19 -11.03 -1.73 0.21
N ILE A 20 -10.04 -1.01 -0.34
CA ILE A 20 -8.94 -0.46 0.47
C ILE A 20 -9.48 0.50 1.54
N GLY A 21 -10.48 1.32 1.20
CA GLY A 21 -11.15 2.22 2.14
C GLY A 21 -11.80 1.45 3.30
N ARG A 22 -12.63 0.46 2.98
CA ARG A 22 -13.30 -0.42 3.96
C ARG A 22 -12.30 -1.14 4.87
N LEU A 23 -11.18 -1.60 4.31
CA LEU A 23 -10.13 -2.27 5.08
C LEU A 23 -9.45 -1.29 6.05
N ALA A 24 -9.12 -0.08 5.60
CA ALA A 24 -8.54 0.96 6.43
C ALA A 24 -9.49 1.38 7.57
N GLU A 25 -10.77 1.59 7.27
CA GLU A 25 -11.81 1.88 8.26
C GLU A 25 -11.95 0.76 9.30
N ALA A 26 -11.92 -0.51 8.87
CA ALA A 26 -11.98 -1.65 9.79
C ALA A 26 -10.77 -1.67 10.74
N ALA A 27 -9.58 -1.32 10.26
CA ALA A 27 -8.40 -1.19 11.12
C ALA A 27 -8.50 0.00 12.09
N ALA A 28 -9.02 1.14 11.62
CA ALA A 28 -9.21 2.36 12.41
C ALA A 28 -10.11 2.14 13.63
N ARG A 29 -11.12 1.26 13.52
CA ARG A 29 -12.00 0.86 14.63
C ARG A 29 -11.23 0.26 15.81
N THR A 30 -10.08 -0.34 15.57
CA THR A 30 -9.23 -0.90 16.62
C THR A 30 -8.18 0.11 17.09
N ASP A 31 -7.44 0.72 16.17
CA ASP A 31 -6.50 1.80 16.46
C ASP A 31 -6.18 2.57 15.17
N TRP A 32 -6.11 3.90 15.25
CA TRP A 32 -5.71 4.76 14.13
C TRP A 32 -4.31 4.44 13.59
N GLU A 33 -3.38 3.97 14.44
CA GLU A 33 -2.04 3.53 13.98
C GLU A 33 -2.12 2.36 12.99
N ARG A 34 -3.13 1.48 13.14
CA ARG A 34 -3.37 0.37 12.21
C ARG A 34 -3.92 0.85 10.88
N GLU A 35 -4.78 1.87 10.89
CA GLU A 35 -5.25 2.53 9.68
C GLU A 35 -4.08 3.14 8.91
N ILE A 36 -3.20 3.88 9.60
CA ILE A 36 -1.97 4.43 9.00
C ILE A 36 -1.13 3.33 8.36
N ALA A 37 -0.91 2.22 9.05
CA ALA A 37 -0.17 1.08 8.49
C ALA A 37 -0.80 0.56 7.19
N ILE A 38 -2.13 0.46 7.12
CA ILE A 38 -2.85 0.03 5.92
C ILE A 38 -2.71 1.05 4.79
N GLN A 39 -2.88 2.35 5.08
CA GLN A 39 -2.75 3.39 4.06
C GLN A 39 -1.34 3.44 3.48
N LEU A 40 -0.29 3.33 4.30
CA LEU A 40 1.09 3.28 3.82
C LEU A 40 1.33 2.11 2.85
N MET A 41 0.75 0.94 3.12
CA MET A 41 0.89 -0.22 2.23
C MET A 41 0.03 -0.12 0.96
N ALA A 42 -1.24 0.29 1.10
CA ALA A 42 -2.25 0.22 0.04
C ALA A 42 -2.32 1.48 -0.84
N ARG A 43 -1.85 2.63 -0.34
CA ARG A 43 -1.90 3.93 -1.03
C ARG A 43 -0.51 4.45 -1.41
N CYS A 44 0.52 4.09 -0.65
CA CYS A 44 1.91 4.49 -0.94
C CYS A 44 2.80 3.30 -1.38
N GLY A 45 2.23 2.09 -1.43
CA GLY A 45 2.93 0.91 -1.93
C GLY A 45 4.01 0.35 -1.01
N LEU A 46 4.04 0.68 0.28
CA LEU A 46 5.05 0.14 1.20
C LEU A 46 4.86 -1.38 1.40
N ARG A 47 5.97 -2.08 1.64
CA ARG A 47 5.93 -3.45 2.18
C ARG A 47 5.67 -3.38 3.68
N ALA A 48 5.04 -4.40 4.25
CA ALA A 48 4.82 -4.48 5.70
C ALA A 48 6.10 -4.33 6.55
N SER A 49 7.27 -4.70 6.02
CA SER A 49 8.56 -4.53 6.70
C SER A 49 9.14 -3.12 6.61
N GLU A 50 8.57 -2.26 5.78
CA GLU A 50 9.01 -0.87 5.57
C GLU A 50 8.15 0.11 6.39
N VAL A 51 6.97 -0.32 6.86
CA VAL A 51 5.98 0.53 7.55
C VAL A 51 6.49 1.09 8.88
N SER A 52 7.39 0.40 9.58
CA SER A 52 7.89 0.82 10.88
C SER A 52 9.10 1.75 10.84
N TYR A 53 9.40 2.30 9.66
CA TYR A 53 10.54 3.19 9.43
C TYR A 53 10.13 4.67 9.37
N PRO A 54 9.22 5.10 8.47
CA PRO A 54 9.01 6.52 8.23
C PRO A 54 8.26 7.23 9.38
N GLY A 55 8.71 8.44 9.69
CA GLY A 55 7.97 9.44 10.45
C GLY A 55 7.92 10.77 9.70
N ASP A 56 7.61 11.86 10.42
CA ASP A 56 7.48 13.21 9.81
C ASP A 56 8.78 13.72 9.17
N ALA A 57 9.94 13.25 9.64
CA ALA A 57 11.24 13.69 9.12
C ALA A 57 11.54 13.16 7.71
N GLU A 58 10.93 12.02 7.34
CA GLU A 58 11.09 11.36 6.05
C GLU A 58 10.09 11.87 4.99
N LEU A 59 9.18 12.77 5.37
CA LEU A 59 8.14 13.30 4.50
C LEU A 59 8.53 14.71 3.99
N ARG A 60 8.54 14.90 2.67
CA ARG A 60 8.83 16.19 2.05
C ARG A 60 7.85 16.54 0.94
N TYR A 61 7.56 17.84 0.79
CA TYR A 61 6.91 18.35 -0.42
C TYR A 61 7.97 18.50 -1.51
N SER A 62 7.60 18.19 -2.74
CA SER A 62 8.46 18.35 -3.91
C SER A 62 7.80 19.32 -4.87
N ASP A 63 8.32 20.55 -4.97
CA ASP A 63 7.77 21.57 -5.87
C ASP A 63 7.77 21.10 -7.33
N ASP A 64 8.82 20.38 -7.76
CA ASP A 64 8.92 19.83 -9.11
C ASP A 64 7.85 18.76 -9.42
N ALA A 65 7.40 18.02 -8.40
CA ALA A 65 6.41 16.96 -8.56
C ALA A 65 5.00 17.42 -8.18
N ASP A 66 4.88 18.64 -7.64
CA ASP A 66 3.68 19.18 -7.02
C ASP A 66 3.00 18.18 -6.08
N GLY A 67 3.77 17.64 -5.13
CA GLY A 67 3.22 16.70 -4.16
C GLY A 67 4.21 16.09 -3.18
N TRP A 68 3.71 15.15 -2.37
CA TRP A 68 4.42 14.58 -1.24
C TRP A 68 5.23 13.33 -1.62
N LEU A 69 6.49 13.34 -1.23
CA LEU A 69 7.41 12.21 -1.34
C LEU A 69 7.83 11.75 0.05
N LEU A 70 7.82 10.44 0.24
CA LEU A 70 8.15 9.77 1.48
C LEU A 70 9.40 8.92 1.29
N GLU A 71 10.46 9.20 2.05
CA GLU A 71 11.64 8.34 2.08
C GLU A 71 11.27 6.96 2.67
N VAL A 72 11.60 5.89 1.96
CA VAL A 72 11.39 4.51 2.39
C VAL A 72 12.69 3.73 2.28
N ARG A 73 13.06 3.03 3.36
CA ARG A 73 14.22 2.14 3.39
C ARG A 73 13.81 0.69 3.20
N GLY A 74 14.27 0.10 2.10
CA GLY A 74 14.09 -1.31 1.77
C GLY A 74 15.02 -2.23 2.57
N LYS A 75 14.82 -3.55 2.43
CA LYS A 75 15.73 -4.54 3.01
C LYS A 75 17.09 -4.47 2.33
N ASN A 76 18.15 -4.56 3.15
CA ASN A 76 19.51 -4.74 2.69
C ASN A 76 19.74 -6.20 2.24
N THR A 77 19.42 -6.52 1.00
CA THR A 77 19.48 -7.90 0.48
C THR A 77 20.81 -8.27 -0.17
N LYS A 78 21.75 -7.33 -0.34
CA LYS A 78 23.01 -7.54 -1.06
C LYS A 78 24.28 -7.17 -0.26
N GLY A 79 24.14 -6.72 0.99
CA GLY A 79 25.21 -6.08 1.74
C GLY A 79 25.42 -4.63 1.29
N GLY A 80 25.77 -3.74 2.21
CA GLY A 80 25.87 -2.27 1.96
C GLY A 80 24.77 -1.46 2.66
N ASP A 81 24.50 -0.24 2.21
CA ASP A 81 23.42 0.56 2.78
C ASP A 81 22.04 0.07 2.32
N PRO A 82 20.97 0.22 3.14
CA PRO A 82 19.61 -0.08 2.72
C PRO A 82 19.25 0.68 1.44
N THR A 83 18.57 0.02 0.50
CA THR A 83 18.08 0.71 -0.70
C THR A 83 17.03 1.74 -0.28
N VAL A 84 17.33 3.02 -0.52
CA VAL A 84 16.42 4.15 -0.25
C VAL A 84 15.64 4.47 -1.52
N ARG A 85 14.36 4.81 -1.37
CA ARG A 85 13.53 5.37 -2.44
C ARG A 85 12.57 6.42 -1.90
N ASP A 86 12.14 7.31 -2.78
CA ASP A 86 11.04 8.23 -2.50
C ASP A 86 9.74 7.64 -3.03
N ALA A 87 8.86 7.19 -2.13
CA ALA A 87 7.52 6.74 -2.47
C ALA A 87 6.58 7.95 -2.60
N TRP A 88 5.65 7.88 -3.55
CA TRP A 88 4.59 8.88 -3.66
C TRP A 88 3.58 8.73 -2.52
N MET A 89 3.25 9.84 -1.85
CA MET A 89 2.20 9.90 -0.84
C MET A 89 1.04 10.76 -1.34
N PRO A 90 -0.17 10.20 -1.50
CA PRO A 90 -1.34 11.00 -1.81
C PRO A 90 -1.67 12.00 -0.70
N GLU A 91 -2.10 13.21 -1.05
CA GLU A 91 -2.44 14.28 -0.10
C GLU A 91 -3.41 13.85 1.02
N PRO A 92 -4.47 13.04 0.78
CA PRO A 92 -5.32 12.56 1.88
C PRO A 92 -4.59 11.68 2.90
N VAL A 93 -3.58 10.92 2.46
CA VAL A 93 -2.76 10.08 3.34
C VAL A 93 -1.81 10.97 4.14
N GLU A 94 -1.20 11.97 3.50
CA GLU A 94 -0.35 12.96 4.16
C GLU A 94 -1.10 13.71 5.27
N ALA A 95 -2.28 14.22 4.94
CA ALA A 95 -3.11 14.95 5.89
C ALA A 95 -3.48 14.07 7.10
N ASN A 96 -3.74 12.78 6.85
CA ASN A 96 -4.05 11.81 7.89
C ASN A 96 -2.84 11.51 8.79
N VAL A 97 -1.66 11.21 8.23
CA VAL A 97 -0.46 10.93 9.03
C VAL A 97 -0.03 12.12 9.87
N ARG A 98 -0.11 13.34 9.33
CA ARG A 98 0.21 14.56 10.09
C ARG A 98 -0.78 14.80 11.23
N ARG A 99 -2.07 14.57 10.97
CA ARG A 99 -3.11 14.69 12.00
C ARG A 99 -2.89 13.63 13.09
N PHE A 100 -2.60 12.40 12.71
CA PHE A 100 -2.27 11.30 13.63
C PHE A 100 -1.04 11.63 14.48
N ALA A 101 0.06 12.06 13.87
CA ALA A 101 1.31 12.40 14.56
C ALA A 101 1.08 13.50 15.61
N ARG A 102 0.35 14.56 15.24
CA ARG A 102 -0.01 15.64 16.17
C ARG A 102 -0.93 15.18 17.30
N GLU A 103 -1.98 14.42 17.01
CA GLU A 103 -2.94 13.97 18.03
C GLU A 103 -2.39 12.86 18.95
N ARG A 104 -1.32 12.18 18.52
CA ARG A 104 -0.60 11.18 19.33
C ARG A 104 0.70 11.71 19.93
N ASP A 105 0.95 13.02 19.85
CA ASP A 105 2.14 13.69 20.38
C ASP A 105 3.46 13.03 19.94
N ARG A 106 3.53 12.59 18.67
CA ARG A 106 4.73 11.96 18.10
C ARG A 106 5.87 12.97 17.99
N ALA A 107 7.05 12.57 18.42
CA ALA A 107 8.24 13.40 18.23
C ALA A 107 8.63 13.45 16.74
N THR A 108 9.24 14.55 16.30
CA THR A 108 9.77 14.64 14.94
C THR A 108 10.80 13.52 14.69
N GLY A 109 10.62 12.76 13.62
CA GLY A 109 11.45 11.59 13.28
C GLY A 109 11.07 10.30 14.02
N GLU A 110 10.06 10.33 14.89
CA GLU A 110 9.46 9.11 15.41
C GLU A 110 8.59 8.46 14.33
N ALA A 111 8.78 7.15 14.12
CA ALA A 111 8.00 6.40 13.15
C ALA A 111 6.50 6.45 13.49
N TRP A 112 5.65 6.69 12.48
CA TRP A 112 4.21 6.74 12.69
C TRP A 112 3.63 5.40 13.17
N VAL A 113 4.26 4.30 12.76
CA VAL A 113 3.86 2.94 13.15
C VAL A 113 5.00 2.28 13.94
N GLN A 114 4.77 2.08 15.22
CA GLN A 114 5.69 1.44 16.17
C GLN A 114 5.31 -0.03 16.41
N ALA A 115 5.23 -0.79 15.32
CA ALA A 115 4.87 -2.20 15.37
C ALA A 115 5.88 -3.06 14.61
N SER A 116 6.05 -4.29 15.08
CA SER A 116 6.82 -5.29 14.35
C SER A 116 6.15 -5.64 13.02
N THR A 117 6.93 -6.11 12.03
CA THR A 117 6.38 -6.60 10.76
C THR A 117 5.32 -7.69 10.94
N SER A 118 5.47 -8.57 11.95
CA SER A 118 4.48 -9.60 12.27
C SER A 118 3.18 -9.01 12.80
N SER A 119 3.25 -7.94 13.58
CA SER A 119 2.07 -7.22 14.08
C SER A 119 1.33 -6.52 12.94
N VAL A 120 2.03 -5.80 12.06
CA VAL A 120 1.42 -5.17 10.89
C VAL A 120 0.73 -6.20 9.99
N ARG A 121 1.38 -7.33 9.73
CA ARG A 121 0.76 -8.45 8.96
C ARG A 121 -0.49 -9.00 9.64
N ARG A 122 -0.49 -9.10 10.96
CA ARG A 122 -1.65 -9.53 11.74
C ARG A 122 -2.78 -8.50 11.66
N TRP A 123 -2.49 -7.21 11.75
CA TRP A 123 -3.49 -6.14 11.64
C TRP A 123 -4.25 -6.18 10.32
N VAL A 124 -3.57 -6.45 9.20
CA VAL A 124 -4.24 -6.63 7.90
C VAL A 124 -5.23 -7.79 7.93
N ARG A 125 -4.83 -8.94 8.51
CA ARG A 125 -5.71 -10.11 8.61
C ARG A 125 -6.90 -9.86 9.54
N GLU A 126 -6.68 -9.20 10.67
CA GLU A 126 -7.73 -8.84 11.62
C GLU A 126 -8.73 -7.86 11.00
N ALA A 127 -8.25 -6.82 10.30
CA ALA A 127 -9.11 -5.88 9.59
C ALA A 127 -9.92 -6.59 8.49
N ALA A 128 -9.28 -7.45 7.70
CA ALA A 128 -9.97 -8.21 6.64
C ALA A 128 -11.01 -9.18 7.21
N ALA A 129 -10.71 -9.84 8.33
CA ALA A 129 -11.65 -10.70 9.04
C ALA A 129 -12.86 -9.92 9.55
N HIS A 130 -12.65 -8.72 10.09
CA HIS A 130 -13.75 -7.86 10.53
C HIS A 130 -14.65 -7.42 9.36
N VAL A 131 -14.06 -7.03 8.23
CA VAL A 131 -14.86 -6.73 7.02
C VAL A 131 -15.65 -7.96 6.55
N ALA A 132 -15.04 -9.15 6.63
CA ALA A 132 -15.67 -10.41 6.24
C ALA A 132 -16.89 -10.79 7.10
N GLU A 133 -17.07 -10.25 8.31
CA GLU A 133 -18.22 -10.55 9.17
C GLU A 133 -19.55 -10.08 8.56
N ALA A 134 -19.52 -9.00 7.77
CA ALA A 134 -20.70 -8.38 7.17
C ALA A 134 -20.70 -8.41 5.63
N ASP A 135 -19.62 -8.87 4.99
CA ASP A 135 -19.52 -8.94 3.54
C ASP A 135 -20.09 -10.26 2.98
N PRO A 136 -20.98 -10.23 1.96
CA PRO A 136 -21.47 -11.45 1.31
C PRO A 136 -20.39 -12.36 0.73
N GLN A 137 -19.18 -11.84 0.53
CA GLN A 137 -18.01 -12.53 -0.01
C GLN A 137 -16.91 -12.70 1.05
N ALA A 138 -17.32 -13.02 2.27
CA ALA A 138 -16.46 -13.23 3.43
C ALA A 138 -15.19 -14.06 3.13
N ASP A 139 -15.33 -15.13 2.33
CA ASP A 139 -14.22 -16.03 2.01
C ASP A 139 -13.13 -15.37 1.16
N ARG A 140 -13.45 -14.38 0.34
CA ARG A 140 -12.45 -13.61 -0.41
C ARG A 140 -11.69 -12.66 0.51
N TRP A 141 -12.38 -11.99 1.42
CA TRP A 141 -11.77 -11.11 2.40
C TRP A 141 -10.79 -11.84 3.32
N ARG A 142 -11.14 -13.05 3.77
CA ARG A 142 -10.29 -13.86 4.65
C ARG A 142 -8.96 -14.30 4.02
N GLN A 143 -8.82 -14.20 2.70
CA GLN A 143 -7.59 -14.55 1.97
C GLN A 143 -6.60 -13.38 1.88
N ILE A 144 -7.02 -12.17 2.25
CA ILE A 144 -6.18 -10.96 2.11
C ILE A 144 -5.00 -11.00 3.09
N SER A 145 -3.83 -10.67 2.55
CA SER A 145 -2.57 -10.50 3.25
C SER A 145 -1.98 -9.11 3.01
N SER A 146 -0.97 -8.74 3.79
CA SER A 146 -0.26 -7.46 3.60
C SER A 146 0.40 -7.33 2.23
N HIS A 147 0.77 -8.45 1.59
CA HIS A 147 1.40 -8.40 0.26
C HIS A 147 0.39 -8.00 -0.82
N ASP A 148 -0.89 -8.32 -0.62
CA ASP A 148 -1.96 -7.99 -1.55
C ASP A 148 -2.22 -6.48 -1.59
N LEU A 149 -1.97 -5.74 -0.50
CA LEU A 149 -2.11 -4.28 -0.48
C LEU A 149 -1.14 -3.60 -1.44
N ARG A 150 0.14 -3.97 -1.39
CA ARG A 150 1.14 -3.48 -2.34
C ARG A 150 0.85 -3.96 -3.76
N ARG A 151 0.36 -5.19 -3.94
CA ARG A 151 -0.05 -5.70 -5.25
C ARG A 151 -1.20 -4.90 -5.85
N SER A 152 -2.21 -4.60 -5.03
CA SER A 152 -3.38 -3.81 -5.41
C SER A 152 -2.96 -2.40 -5.81
N TRP A 153 -2.10 -1.75 -5.00
CA TRP A 153 -1.52 -0.45 -5.31
C TRP A 153 -0.81 -0.44 -6.67
N ALA A 154 0.13 -1.36 -6.88
CA ALA A 154 0.91 -1.41 -8.11
C ALA A 154 0.03 -1.66 -9.34
N THR A 155 -0.90 -2.62 -9.24
CA THR A 155 -1.83 -2.97 -10.32
C THR A 155 -2.74 -1.80 -10.66
N HIS A 156 -3.32 -1.14 -9.64
CA HIS A 156 -4.17 0.02 -9.84
C HIS A 156 -3.44 1.14 -10.59
N HIS A 157 -2.21 1.45 -10.20
CA HIS A 157 -1.44 2.51 -10.87
C HIS A 157 -1.02 2.11 -12.29
N LEU A 158 -0.48 0.91 -12.48
CA LEU A 158 0.02 0.44 -13.79
C LEU A 158 -1.11 0.23 -14.80
N VAL A 159 -2.20 -0.39 -14.38
CA VAL A 159 -3.21 -0.94 -15.29
C VAL A 159 -4.42 -0.02 -15.40
N GLU A 160 -5.00 0.36 -14.26
CA GLU A 160 -6.23 1.16 -14.22
C GLU A 160 -5.94 2.65 -14.46
N ARG A 161 -4.88 3.18 -13.84
CA ARG A 161 -4.46 4.60 -13.99
C ARG A 161 -3.50 4.84 -15.14
N GLN A 162 -2.95 3.79 -15.73
CA GLN A 162 -1.97 3.83 -16.82
C GLN A 162 -0.72 4.66 -16.51
N VAL A 163 -0.26 4.65 -15.26
CA VAL A 163 1.02 5.24 -14.90
C VAL A 163 2.13 4.47 -15.62
N ASP A 164 3.06 5.20 -16.24
CA ASP A 164 4.13 4.56 -16.98
C ASP A 164 5.01 3.69 -16.06
N VAL A 165 5.53 2.61 -16.64
CA VAL A 165 6.27 1.59 -15.89
C VAL A 165 7.53 2.18 -15.24
N ARG A 166 8.21 3.15 -15.87
CA ARG A 166 9.44 3.73 -15.31
C ARG A 166 9.15 4.58 -14.08
N THR A 167 8.08 5.36 -14.10
CA THR A 167 7.58 6.09 -12.93
C THR A 167 7.25 5.12 -11.81
N MET A 168 6.51 4.04 -12.10
CA MET A 168 6.18 3.03 -11.09
C MET A 168 7.42 2.33 -10.54
N MET A 169 8.40 2.01 -11.38
CA MET A 169 9.68 1.44 -10.96
C MET A 169 10.40 2.36 -9.98
N ALA A 170 10.44 3.68 -10.26
CA ALA A 170 11.07 4.66 -9.39
C ALA A 170 10.38 4.75 -8.01
N VAL A 171 9.07 5.00 -7.96
CA VAL A 171 8.36 5.20 -6.68
C VAL A 171 8.17 3.90 -5.89
N GLY A 172 8.09 2.76 -6.58
CA GLY A 172 7.98 1.46 -5.94
C GLY A 172 9.31 0.81 -5.58
N GLY A 173 10.44 1.27 -6.14
CA GLY A 173 11.76 0.68 -5.86
C GLY A 173 11.99 -0.67 -6.51
N TRP A 174 11.61 -0.79 -7.78
CA TRP A 174 11.95 -1.94 -8.62
C TRP A 174 13.20 -1.65 -9.46
N SER A 175 14.20 -2.53 -9.40
CA SER A 175 15.49 -2.35 -10.07
C SER A 175 15.46 -2.60 -11.57
N ASP A 176 14.48 -3.36 -12.04
CA ASP A 176 14.40 -3.86 -13.41
C ASP A 176 12.95 -4.26 -13.76
N TYR A 177 12.73 -4.52 -15.05
CA TYR A 177 11.41 -4.87 -15.57
C TYR A 177 10.89 -6.22 -15.09
N SER A 178 11.75 -7.22 -14.92
CA SER A 178 11.30 -8.54 -14.45
C SER A 178 10.82 -8.51 -13.00
N ALA A 179 11.29 -7.55 -12.20
CA ALA A 179 10.80 -7.34 -10.84
C ALA A 179 9.40 -6.69 -10.78
N ILE A 180 9.01 -5.89 -11.79
CA ILE A 180 7.69 -5.22 -11.84
C ILE A 180 6.66 -5.97 -12.68
N GLU A 181 7.09 -6.79 -13.65
CA GLU A 181 6.25 -7.62 -14.51
C GLU A 181 5.15 -8.41 -13.74
N PRO A 182 5.41 -9.02 -12.56
CA PRO A 182 4.36 -9.74 -11.81
C PRO A 182 3.19 -8.87 -11.31
N TYR A 183 3.27 -7.55 -11.44
CA TYR A 183 2.21 -6.60 -11.07
C TYR A 183 1.39 -6.11 -12.27
N LEU A 184 1.73 -6.53 -13.49
CA LEU A 184 0.95 -6.28 -14.71
C LEU A 184 -0.20 -7.29 -14.83
N ALA A 185 -1.13 -7.26 -13.88
CA ALA A 185 -2.31 -8.12 -13.92
C ALA A 185 -3.27 -7.72 -15.05
N GLU A 186 -4.19 -8.63 -15.41
CA GLU A 186 -5.21 -8.35 -16.41
C GLU A 186 -6.06 -7.11 -16.03
N PRO A 187 -6.30 -6.19 -16.98
CA PRO A 187 -7.13 -5.01 -16.77
C PRO A 187 -8.57 -5.36 -16.41
N THR A 188 -9.25 -4.48 -15.68
CA THR A 188 -10.69 -4.61 -15.46
C THR A 188 -11.47 -4.50 -16.78
N GLU A 189 -12.67 -5.08 -16.83
CA GLU A 189 -13.56 -4.95 -18.02
C GLU A 189 -13.88 -3.48 -18.34
N ALA A 190 -14.09 -2.66 -17.29
CA ALA A 190 -14.28 -1.22 -17.44
C ALA A 190 -13.08 -0.60 -18.16
N ARG A 191 -11.86 -0.91 -17.69
CA ARG A 191 -10.63 -0.44 -18.31
C ARG A 191 -10.45 -0.95 -19.74
N ILE A 192 -10.74 -2.22 -20.03
CA ILE A 192 -10.71 -2.77 -21.39
C ILE A 192 -11.64 -1.97 -22.29
N GLY A 193 -12.87 -1.72 -21.83
CA GLY A 193 -13.85 -0.93 -22.56
C GLY A 193 -13.34 0.47 -22.87
N ASP A 194 -12.75 1.16 -21.89
CA ASP A 194 -12.23 2.52 -22.06
C ASP A 194 -11.03 2.57 -23.00
N ALA A 195 -10.16 1.55 -22.98
CA ALA A 195 -9.03 1.45 -23.90
C ALA A 195 -9.48 1.23 -25.36
N MET A 196 -10.50 0.40 -25.56
CA MET A 196 -10.92 -0.03 -26.90
C MET A 196 -11.89 0.95 -27.56
N ARG A 197 -12.60 1.77 -26.77
CA ARG A 197 -13.59 2.70 -27.31
C ARG A 197 -13.01 4.01 -27.86
N GLY A 198 -11.83 4.43 -27.40
CA GLY A 198 -11.12 5.63 -27.89
C GLY A 198 -11.88 6.93 -27.63
#